data_AF-A0A7S0P6N5-F1
#
_entry.id   AF-A0A7S0P6N5-F1
#
_cell.length_a   1.000
_cell.length_b   1.000
_cell.length_c   1.000
_cell.angle_alpha   90.00
_cell.angle_beta   90.00
_cell.angle_gamma   90.00
#
_symmetry.space_group_name_H-M   'P 1'
#
loop_
_entity.id
_entity.type
_entity.pdbx_description
1 polymer ?
#
loop_
_entity_poly.entity_id
_entity_poly.type
_entity_poly.pdbx_seq_one_letter_code
_entity_poly.pdbx_strand_id
1 'polypeptide(L)'
;PLPSNTRYKAAQAFEGKEDLVTWFGMEQEFTLFNMDQRTPLGWPEQGAPTRAQGPYYCSVGPENSFGRQITDCLYRACLYAGLEISGTNGEVMPGQQEYQVGPCVGIDAGDQLYMSRYILARVCEDFQVFCTLHPKPIVDGDWNGAGM
;
A
#
# COMPACT_ATOMS: atom_id res chain seq x y z
N PRO A 1 7.82 28.01 -2.89
CA PRO A 1 7.75 26.59 -2.45
C PRO A 1 9.11 25.93 -2.64
N LEU A 2 9.51 24.99 -1.76
CA LEU A 2 10.75 24.22 -1.95
C LEU A 2 10.68 23.35 -3.23
N PRO A 3 11.82 22.99 -3.86
CA PRO A 3 11.83 22.16 -5.07
C PRO A 3 11.10 20.81 -4.95
N SER A 4 11.06 20.22 -3.74
CA SER A 4 10.39 18.95 -3.46
C SER A 4 8.89 19.07 -3.16
N ASN A 5 8.34 20.29 -3.04
CA ASN A 5 6.91 20.48 -2.80
C ASN A 5 6.13 20.35 -4.12
N THR A 6 5.71 19.12 -4.41
CA THR A 6 4.87 18.79 -5.58
C THR A 6 3.40 19.18 -5.37
N ARG A 7 2.92 19.19 -4.12
CA ARG A 7 1.55 19.59 -3.76
C ARG A 7 1.21 21.00 -4.26
N TYR A 8 2.14 21.95 -4.18
CA TYR A 8 1.93 23.33 -4.65
C TYR A 8 1.51 23.37 -6.12
N LYS A 9 2.23 22.66 -7.01
CA LYS A 9 1.90 22.61 -8.43
C LYS A 9 0.59 21.86 -8.70
N ALA A 10 0.33 20.78 -7.94
CA ALA A 10 -0.91 20.03 -8.05
C ALA A 10 -2.13 20.88 -7.66
N ALA A 11 -2.04 21.66 -6.58
CA ALA A 11 -3.12 22.55 -6.15
C ALA A 11 -3.49 23.58 -7.24
N GLN A 12 -2.50 24.16 -7.90
CA GLN A 12 -2.73 25.08 -9.03
C GLN A 12 -3.44 24.42 -10.22
N ALA A 13 -3.30 23.10 -10.40
CA ALA A 13 -3.96 22.40 -11.50
C ALA A 13 -5.48 22.26 -11.29
N PHE A 14 -5.94 22.31 -10.03
CA PHE A 14 -7.35 22.20 -9.63
C PHE A 14 -8.02 23.55 -9.33
N GLU A 15 -7.25 24.61 -9.08
CA GLU A 15 -7.74 25.96 -8.82
C GLU A 15 -8.62 26.49 -9.97
N GLY A 16 -9.82 26.99 -9.64
CA GLY A 16 -10.77 27.55 -10.61
C GLY A 16 -11.50 26.50 -11.45
N LYS A 17 -11.42 25.22 -11.07
CA LYS A 17 -12.10 24.08 -11.73
C LYS A 17 -12.95 23.27 -10.75
N GLU A 18 -13.38 23.91 -9.66
CA GLU A 18 -14.14 23.28 -8.59
C GLU A 18 -15.50 22.73 -9.08
N ASP A 19 -16.03 23.29 -10.16
CA ASP A 19 -17.27 22.86 -10.81
C ASP A 19 -17.17 21.50 -11.51
N LEU A 20 -15.97 21.06 -11.88
CA LEU A 20 -15.76 19.76 -12.53
C LEU A 20 -15.88 18.58 -11.56
N VAL A 21 -15.67 18.81 -10.25
CA VAL A 21 -15.74 17.79 -9.19
C VAL A 21 -14.95 16.51 -9.56
N THR A 22 -13.70 16.68 -10.02
CA THR A 22 -12.89 15.55 -10.51
C THR A 22 -12.58 14.55 -9.39
N TRP A 23 -13.01 13.30 -9.55
CA TRP A 23 -12.78 12.21 -8.60
C TRP A 23 -11.56 11.38 -8.96
N PHE A 24 -10.85 10.94 -7.93
CA PHE A 24 -9.76 9.97 -8.02
C PHE A 24 -9.98 8.84 -7.03
N GLY A 25 -9.70 7.62 -7.47
CA GLY A 25 -9.46 6.46 -6.59
C GLY A 25 -8.06 5.94 -6.91
N MET A 26 -7.26 5.67 -5.87
CA MET A 26 -5.90 5.17 -6.02
C MET A 26 -5.73 3.87 -5.25
N GLU A 27 -5.16 2.89 -5.92
CA GLU A 27 -4.92 1.54 -5.43
C GLU A 27 -3.43 1.44 -5.07
N GLN A 28 -3.10 1.47 -3.78
CA GLN A 28 -1.73 1.43 -3.32
C GLN A 28 -1.33 0.00 -2.99
N GLU A 29 -0.51 -0.59 -3.85
CA GLU A 29 0.15 -1.86 -3.55
C GLU A 29 1.44 -1.65 -2.77
N PHE A 30 1.77 -2.56 -1.87
CA PHE A 30 3.01 -2.55 -1.10
C PHE A 30 3.44 -3.95 -0.74
N THR A 31 4.72 -4.13 -0.40
CA THR A 31 5.26 -5.42 0.01
C THR A 31 5.90 -5.34 1.37
N LEU A 32 5.54 -6.30 2.22
CA LEU A 32 6.03 -6.46 3.58
C LEU A 32 7.25 -7.39 3.60
N PHE A 33 8.24 -7.02 4.40
CA PHE A 33 9.46 -7.76 4.62
C PHE A 33 9.76 -7.88 6.10
N ASN A 34 10.52 -8.90 6.47
CA ASN A 34 11.19 -8.94 7.75
C ASN A 34 12.14 -7.73 7.88
N MET A 35 12.56 -7.44 9.12
CA MET A 35 13.46 -6.30 9.38
C MET A 35 14.86 -6.45 8.78
N ASP A 36 15.19 -7.62 8.21
CA ASP A 36 16.38 -7.81 7.37
C ASP A 36 16.29 -7.07 6.01
N GLN A 37 15.10 -6.54 5.67
CA GLN A 37 14.78 -5.83 4.43
C GLN A 37 15.07 -6.66 3.16
N ARG A 38 15.13 -7.98 3.29
CA ARG A 38 15.52 -8.92 2.24
C ARG A 38 14.52 -10.05 2.08
N THR A 39 14.02 -10.57 3.20
CA THR A 39 13.10 -11.70 3.21
C THR A 39 11.66 -11.16 3.28
N PRO A 40 10.83 -11.34 2.23
CA PRO A 40 9.44 -10.92 2.31
C PRO A 40 8.70 -11.66 3.42
N LEU A 41 7.70 -11.01 4.00
CA LEU A 41 6.94 -11.58 5.11
C LEU A 41 6.21 -12.85 4.65
N GLY A 42 6.44 -13.96 5.36
CA GLY A 42 5.89 -15.29 5.01
C GLY A 42 6.79 -16.13 4.10
N TRP A 43 7.92 -15.61 3.64
CA TRP A 43 8.91 -16.39 2.91
C TRP A 43 9.80 -17.20 3.87
N PRO A 44 10.38 -18.32 3.40
CA PRO A 44 11.41 -19.02 4.16
C PRO A 44 12.65 -18.12 4.34
N GLU A 45 13.38 -18.27 5.44
CA GLU A 45 14.62 -17.50 5.72
C GLU A 45 15.68 -17.65 4.61
N GLN A 46 15.66 -18.75 3.88
CA GLN A 46 16.58 -19.01 2.78
C GLN A 46 15.78 -19.39 1.53
N GLY A 47 15.81 -18.49 0.54
CA GLY A 47 15.21 -18.71 -0.78
C GLY A 47 13.79 -18.19 -0.90
N ALA A 48 13.01 -18.83 -1.76
CA ALA A 48 11.65 -18.44 -2.11
C ALA A 48 10.63 -19.51 -1.69
N PRO A 49 9.34 -19.17 -1.55
CA PRO A 49 8.29 -20.13 -1.31
C PRO A 49 8.31 -21.25 -2.35
N THR A 50 8.10 -22.50 -1.90
CA THR A 50 8.05 -23.67 -2.80
C THR A 50 6.81 -23.69 -3.69
N ARG A 51 5.77 -22.96 -3.30
CA ARG A 51 4.54 -22.80 -4.08
C ARG A 51 4.61 -21.53 -4.92
N ALA A 52 4.31 -21.69 -6.20
CA ALA A 52 4.15 -20.57 -7.13
C ALA A 52 3.02 -19.62 -6.70
N GLN A 53 3.00 -18.43 -7.31
CA GLN A 53 1.90 -17.48 -7.19
C GLN A 53 0.56 -18.14 -7.60
N GLY A 54 -0.53 -17.74 -6.96
CA GLY A 54 -1.86 -18.34 -7.17
C GLY A 54 -2.71 -18.43 -5.90
N PRO A 55 -2.25 -19.13 -4.84
CA PRO A 55 -3.07 -19.33 -3.63
C PRO A 55 -3.11 -18.11 -2.70
N TYR A 56 -2.38 -17.03 -3.00
CA TYR A 56 -2.16 -15.90 -2.09
C TYR A 56 -3.18 -14.76 -2.27
N TYR A 57 -3.59 -14.46 -3.50
CA TYR A 57 -4.52 -13.38 -3.82
C TYR A 57 -5.87 -13.58 -3.13
N CYS A 58 -6.34 -12.56 -2.41
CA CYS A 58 -7.60 -12.58 -1.66
C CYS A 58 -7.80 -13.81 -0.74
N SER A 59 -6.69 -14.41 -0.29
CA SER A 59 -6.72 -15.67 0.43
C SER A 59 -7.02 -15.51 1.92
N VAL A 60 -7.24 -16.65 2.58
CA VAL A 60 -7.30 -16.80 4.04
C VAL A 60 -6.41 -17.98 4.46
N GLY A 61 -6.11 -18.07 5.75
CA GLY A 61 -5.27 -19.13 6.32
C GLY A 61 -3.81 -18.67 6.54
N PRO A 62 -3.17 -19.13 7.62
CA PRO A 62 -1.79 -18.74 7.97
C PRO A 62 -0.77 -19.18 6.92
N GLU A 63 -1.10 -20.14 6.07
CA GLU A 63 -0.26 -20.64 4.99
C GLU A 63 -0.32 -19.74 3.75
N ASN A 64 -1.31 -18.86 3.59
CA ASN A 64 -1.48 -18.05 2.38
C ASN A 64 -1.47 -16.54 2.64
N SER A 65 -2.01 -16.10 3.78
CA SER A 65 -2.24 -14.69 4.08
C SER A 65 -1.26 -14.17 5.13
N PHE A 66 -0.21 -13.51 4.66
CA PHE A 66 0.84 -12.94 5.50
C PHE A 66 0.64 -11.44 5.67
N GLY A 67 0.72 -10.94 6.91
CA GLY A 67 0.62 -9.51 7.20
C GLY A 67 -0.80 -8.95 7.35
N ARG A 68 -1.84 -9.78 7.41
CA ARG A 68 -3.24 -9.32 7.59
C ARG A 68 -3.45 -8.37 8.77
N GLN A 69 -2.74 -8.60 9.88
CA GLN A 69 -2.84 -7.73 11.05
C GLN A 69 -2.43 -6.28 10.73
N ILE A 70 -1.45 -6.09 9.86
CA ILE A 70 -1.00 -4.77 9.42
C ILE A 70 -2.08 -4.11 8.56
N THR A 71 -2.65 -4.82 7.58
CA THR A 71 -3.72 -4.27 6.73
C THR A 71 -5.00 -3.99 7.50
N ASP A 72 -5.41 -4.85 8.44
CA ASP A 72 -6.58 -4.62 9.30
C ASP A 72 -6.38 -3.41 10.23
N CYS A 73 -5.18 -3.24 10.79
CA CYS A 73 -4.84 -2.08 11.63
C CYS A 73 -4.79 -0.80 10.82
N LEU A 74 -4.15 -0.81 9.63
CA LEU A 74 -4.16 0.29 8.69
C LEU A 74 -5.59 0.70 8.34
N TYR A 75 -6.44 -0.27 7.99
CA TYR A 75 -7.82 -0.03 7.59
C TYR A 75 -8.58 0.74 8.67
N ARG A 76 -8.54 0.24 9.91
CA ARG A 76 -9.20 0.87 11.06
C ARG A 76 -8.61 2.23 11.39
N ALA A 77 -7.29 2.39 11.29
CA ALA A 77 -6.61 3.66 11.57
C ALA A 77 -6.97 4.73 10.53
N CYS A 78 -7.02 4.39 9.25
CA CYS A 78 -7.47 5.28 8.18
C CYS A 78 -8.93 5.71 8.37
N LEU A 79 -9.83 4.77 8.67
CA LEU A 79 -11.23 5.09 9.00
C LEU A 79 -11.33 6.03 10.20
N TYR A 80 -10.60 5.74 11.29
CA TYR A 80 -10.59 6.58 12.48
C TYR A 80 -10.05 7.98 12.20
N ALA A 81 -9.04 8.10 11.34
CA ALA A 81 -8.46 9.37 10.92
C ALA A 81 -9.37 10.17 9.95
N GLY A 82 -10.48 9.59 9.49
CA GLY A 82 -11.39 10.23 8.53
C GLY A 82 -10.86 10.22 7.09
N LEU A 83 -9.98 9.28 6.75
CA LEU A 83 -9.58 9.05 5.36
C LEU A 83 -10.62 8.20 4.64
N GLU A 84 -10.84 8.48 3.35
CA GLU A 84 -11.70 7.79 2.40
C GLU A 84 -11.07 6.46 1.96
N ILE A 85 -10.63 5.62 2.91
CA ILE A 85 -10.21 4.26 2.61
C ILE A 85 -11.43 3.43 2.20
N SER A 86 -11.38 2.83 1.01
CA SER A 86 -12.53 2.12 0.42
C SER A 86 -12.38 0.61 0.41
N GLY A 87 -11.17 0.06 0.53
CA GLY A 87 -10.95 -1.37 0.52
C GLY A 87 -9.51 -1.79 0.82
N THR A 88 -9.34 -3.10 1.00
CA THR A 88 -8.04 -3.80 1.09
C THR A 88 -8.16 -5.19 0.50
N ASN A 89 -7.05 -5.72 0.00
CA ASN A 89 -6.90 -7.12 -0.38
C ASN A 89 -5.47 -7.62 -0.18
N GLY A 90 -5.33 -8.94 -0.05
CA GLY A 90 -4.04 -9.59 -0.20
C GLY A 90 -3.72 -9.72 -1.69
N GLU A 91 -2.49 -9.38 -2.07
CA GLU A 91 -2.05 -9.39 -3.46
C GLU A 91 -1.45 -10.74 -3.89
N VAL A 92 -1.06 -10.84 -5.16
CA VAL A 92 -0.62 -12.08 -5.80
C VAL A 92 0.68 -12.62 -5.20
N MET A 93 1.64 -11.76 -4.84
CA MET A 93 2.88 -12.19 -4.19
C MET A 93 2.68 -12.38 -2.68
N PRO A 94 3.18 -13.47 -2.07
CA PRO A 94 3.09 -13.65 -0.62
C PRO A 94 3.85 -12.54 0.12
N GLY A 95 3.14 -11.86 1.03
CA GLY A 95 3.63 -10.66 1.73
C GLY A 95 3.31 -9.34 1.01
N GLN A 96 2.76 -9.38 -0.20
CA GLN A 96 2.23 -8.21 -0.90
C GLN A 96 0.76 -7.98 -0.50
N GLN A 97 0.40 -6.72 -0.36
CA GLN A 97 -0.94 -6.27 0.04
C GLN A 97 -1.31 -5.02 -0.74
N GLU A 98 -2.60 -4.72 -0.78
CA GLU A 98 -3.14 -3.50 -1.38
C GLU A 98 -4.18 -2.86 -0.47
N TYR A 99 -4.28 -1.53 -0.55
CA TYR A 99 -5.41 -0.78 -0.03
C TYR A 99 -5.82 0.33 -1.02
N GLN A 100 -7.10 0.66 -1.02
CA GLN A 100 -7.66 1.68 -1.92
C GLN A 100 -8.07 2.93 -1.14
N VAL A 101 -7.74 4.11 -1.67
CA VAL A 101 -8.17 5.41 -1.14
C VAL A 101 -8.97 6.14 -2.22
N GLY A 102 -10.21 6.47 -1.88
CA GLY A 102 -11.12 7.24 -2.72
C GLY A 102 -12.53 6.65 -2.76
N PRO A 103 -13.48 7.37 -3.38
CA PRO A 103 -13.25 8.53 -4.23
C PRO A 103 -12.90 9.81 -3.44
N CYS A 104 -11.80 10.48 -3.84
CA CYS A 104 -11.42 11.79 -3.31
C CYS A 104 -11.48 12.86 -4.41
N VAL A 105 -11.84 14.09 -4.06
CA VAL A 105 -11.98 15.20 -5.04
C VAL A 105 -10.68 15.99 -5.17
N GLY A 106 -10.15 16.08 -6.39
CA GLY A 106 -9.06 16.98 -6.73
C GLY A 106 -7.81 16.79 -5.86
N ILE A 107 -7.36 17.88 -5.21
CA ILE A 107 -6.13 17.89 -4.40
C ILE A 107 -6.19 16.95 -3.19
N ASP A 108 -7.39 16.66 -2.71
CA ASP A 108 -7.61 15.83 -1.52
C ASP A 108 -7.16 14.38 -1.74
N ALA A 109 -7.21 13.89 -2.98
CA ALA A 109 -6.72 12.57 -3.34
C ALA A 109 -5.25 12.38 -2.96
N GLY A 110 -4.40 13.35 -3.32
CA GLY A 110 -2.97 13.31 -3.00
C GLY A 110 -2.70 13.45 -1.50
N ASP A 111 -3.46 14.31 -0.81
CA ASP A 111 -3.32 14.54 0.62
C ASP A 111 -3.66 13.28 1.42
N GLN A 112 -4.79 12.65 1.10
CA GLN A 112 -5.24 11.44 1.78
C GLN A 112 -4.33 10.24 1.52
N LEU A 113 -3.86 10.04 0.28
CA LEU A 113 -2.90 8.96 -0.03
C LEU A 113 -1.56 9.14 0.69
N TYR A 114 -1.07 10.38 0.81
CA TYR A 114 0.15 10.62 1.59
C TYR A 114 -0.05 10.33 3.07
N MET A 115 -1.21 10.69 3.63
CA MET A 115 -1.54 10.40 5.02
C MET A 115 -1.75 8.91 5.27
N SER A 116 -2.40 8.18 4.36
CA SER A 116 -2.56 6.72 4.47
C SER A 116 -1.21 6.00 4.44
N ARG A 117 -0.26 6.46 3.60
CA ARG A 117 1.12 5.94 3.57
C ARG A 117 1.86 6.20 4.88
N TYR A 118 1.67 7.38 5.48
CA TYR A 118 2.21 7.67 6.80
C TYR A 118 1.65 6.72 7.86
N ILE A 119 0.33 6.50 7.88
CA ILE A 119 -0.32 5.55 8.80
C ILE A 119 0.20 4.13 8.56
N LEU A 120 0.34 3.68 7.30
CA LEU A 120 0.94 2.38 6.97
C LEU A 120 2.34 2.24 7.58
N ALA A 121 3.20 3.23 7.40
CA ALA A 121 4.54 3.20 7.97
C ALA A 121 4.52 3.14 9.52
N ARG A 122 3.60 3.89 10.17
CA ARG A 122 3.41 3.85 11.63
C ARG A 122 2.94 2.48 12.13
N VAL A 123 1.97 1.87 11.44
CA VAL A 123 1.48 0.54 11.78
C VAL A 123 2.60 -0.50 11.61
N CYS A 124 3.32 -0.47 10.49
CA CYS A 124 4.47 -1.35 10.25
C CYS A 124 5.56 -1.21 11.34
N GLU A 125 5.80 0.01 11.84
CA GLU A 125 6.70 0.24 12.97
C GLU A 125 6.25 -0.49 14.25
N ASP A 126 4.96 -0.41 14.60
CA ASP A 126 4.41 -1.09 15.79
C ASP A 126 4.55 -2.62 15.71
N PHE A 127 4.49 -3.18 14.50
CA PHE A 127 4.65 -4.62 14.24
C PHE A 127 6.11 -5.04 13.97
N GLN A 128 7.06 -4.10 13.93
CA GLN A 128 8.45 -4.37 13.55
C GLN A 128 8.57 -5.11 12.21
N VAL A 129 7.86 -4.60 11.20
CA VAL A 129 7.88 -5.12 9.82
C VAL A 129 8.35 -4.01 8.89
N PHE A 130 9.21 -4.34 7.94
CA PHE A 130 9.65 -3.40 6.92
C PHE A 130 8.62 -3.36 5.78
N CYS A 131 8.31 -2.17 5.29
CA CYS A 131 7.37 -1.97 4.18
C CYS A 131 8.05 -1.18 3.05
N THR A 132 7.90 -1.66 1.82
CA THR A 132 8.41 -0.97 0.62
C THR A 132 7.30 -0.70 -0.39
N LEU A 133 7.39 0.46 -1.04
CA LEU A 133 6.57 0.86 -2.19
C LEU A 133 7.36 0.72 -3.51
N HIS A 134 8.49 -0.02 -3.50
CA HIS A 134 9.29 -0.22 -4.70
C HIS A 134 8.49 -1.05 -5.72
N PRO A 135 8.39 -0.62 -7.00
CA PRO A 135 7.48 -1.24 -7.96
C PRO A 135 7.88 -2.66 -8.37
N LYS A 136 9.11 -3.07 -8.07
CA LYS A 136 9.59 -4.44 -8.28
C LYS A 136 10.48 -4.86 -7.10
N PRO A 137 9.90 -5.29 -5.98
CA PRO A 137 10.66 -5.52 -4.74
C PRO A 137 11.50 -6.80 -4.81
N ILE A 138 11.08 -7.80 -5.61
CA ILE A 138 11.84 -9.01 -5.92
C ILE A 138 12.14 -9.03 -7.41
N VAL A 139 13.43 -9.03 -7.74
CA VAL A 139 13.94 -9.03 -9.13
C VAL A 139 14.30 -10.43 -9.62
N ASP A 140 14.63 -11.34 -8.70
CA ASP A 140 15.00 -12.71 -9.02
C ASP A 140 13.75 -13.60 -9.08
N GLY A 141 13.43 -14.08 -10.28
CA GLY A 141 12.29 -14.96 -10.53
C GLY A 141 11.03 -14.24 -10.98
N ASP A 142 9.93 -14.99 -11.08
CA ASP A 142 8.65 -14.53 -11.63
C ASP A 142 7.66 -14.18 -10.51
N TRP A 143 7.94 -13.06 -9.84
CA TRP A 143 7.12 -12.50 -8.76
C TRP A 143 6.46 -11.20 -9.19
N ASN A 144 5.22 -10.94 -8.74
CA ASN A 144 4.51 -9.72 -9.11
C ASN A 144 5.25 -8.45 -8.67
N GLY A 145 5.05 -7.38 -9.45
CA GLY A 145 5.45 -6.02 -9.05
C GLY A 145 4.37 -5.36 -8.21
N ALA A 146 4.68 -4.17 -7.68
CA ALA A 146 3.76 -3.33 -6.91
C ALA A 146 3.36 -2.09 -7.72
N GLY A 147 2.07 -1.93 -7.98
CA GLY A 147 1.48 -0.80 -8.69
C GLY A 147 1.03 0.37 -7.81
N MET A 148 0.80 1.50 -8.49
CA MET A 148 -0.08 2.61 -8.07
C MET A 148 -0.38 3.53 -9.24
#